data_AF-A0A2S8G0V6-F1
#
_entry.id   AF-A0A2S8G0V6-F1
#
_cell.length_a   1.000
_cell.length_b   1.000
_cell.length_c   1.000
_cell.angle_alpha   90.00
_cell.angle_beta   90.00
_cell.angle_gamma   90.00
#
_symmetry.space_group_name_H-M   'P 1'
#
loop_
_entity.id
_entity.type
_entity.pdbx_description
1 polymer ?
#
loop_
_entity_poly.entity_id
_entity_poly.type
_entity_poly.pdbx_seq_one_letter_code
_entity_poly.pdbx_strand_id
1 'polypeptide(L)'
;MDPSNWNDFSGVDIVIGIRSFDGQTYDTKPPSKLINAWHAGTPFVGGHDSAFKQIGTPTEDYYVVTTQEEACDVIADLARNTSQYARIVQKGFDQAKQYSRHAIAQRWVDLLKGPIDIRYSQWTKRGVCASWHAAVNAKYAYARQELGRLWRHLKKSQAS
;
A
#
# COMPACT_ATOMS: atom_id res chain seq x y z
N MET A 1 -21.62 -22.92 8.49
CA MET A 1 -21.06 -21.62 8.89
C MET A 1 -22.05 -20.53 8.52
N ASP A 2 -22.27 -19.56 9.40
CA ASP A 2 -23.05 -18.35 9.11
C ASP A 2 -22.26 -17.48 8.09
N PRO A 3 -22.85 -17.10 6.95
CA PRO A 3 -22.23 -16.18 5.99
C PRO A 3 -21.79 -14.84 6.60
N SER A 4 -22.32 -14.44 7.76
CA SER A 4 -21.90 -13.21 8.44
C SER A 4 -20.50 -13.29 9.08
N ASN A 5 -19.97 -14.50 9.29
CA ASN A 5 -18.74 -14.74 10.06
C ASN A 5 -17.56 -15.29 9.22
N TRP A 6 -17.62 -15.14 7.89
CA TRP A 6 -16.61 -15.67 6.96
C TRP A 6 -15.20 -15.10 7.16
N ASN A 7 -15.09 -13.93 7.78
CA ASN A 7 -13.85 -13.21 8.06
C ASN A 7 -13.38 -13.36 9.52
N ASP A 8 -14.13 -14.09 10.35
CA ASP A 8 -13.79 -14.35 11.73
C ASP A 8 -12.93 -15.60 11.83
N PHE A 9 -11.67 -15.40 12.20
CA PHE A 9 -10.70 -16.48 12.32
C PHE A 9 -10.47 -16.89 13.77
N SER A 10 -11.24 -16.38 14.74
CA SER A 10 -10.99 -16.61 16.17
C SER A 10 -11.12 -18.07 16.60
N GLY A 11 -11.81 -18.89 15.80
CA GLY A 11 -11.94 -20.34 16.01
C GLY A 11 -10.91 -21.18 15.25
N VAL A 12 -9.94 -20.55 14.58
CA VAL A 12 -8.92 -21.23 13.76
C VAL A 12 -7.58 -21.22 14.48
N ASP A 13 -6.90 -22.38 14.53
CA ASP A 13 -5.61 -22.52 15.21
C ASP A 13 -4.43 -21.94 14.43
N ILE A 14 -4.45 -22.05 13.09
CA ILE A 14 -3.43 -21.54 12.16
C ILE A 14 -4.09 -21.12 10.84
N VAL A 15 -3.75 -19.93 10.33
CA VAL A 15 -4.19 -19.46 9.01
C VAL A 15 -3.11 -19.76 7.98
N ILE A 16 -3.48 -20.41 6.88
CA ILE A 16 -2.58 -20.72 5.76
C ILE A 16 -2.95 -19.85 4.56
N GLY A 17 -1.97 -19.11 4.04
CA GLY A 17 -2.11 -18.23 2.89
C GLY A 17 -1.00 -18.46 1.87
N ILE A 18 -0.99 -19.64 1.25
CA ILE A 18 -0.03 -20.03 0.23
C ILE A 18 -0.78 -20.22 -1.10
N ARG A 19 -0.31 -19.56 -2.15
CA ARG A 19 -0.84 -19.74 -3.52
C ARG A 19 -0.09 -20.82 -4.28
N SER A 20 1.23 -20.76 -4.16
CA SER A 20 2.19 -21.62 -4.83
C SER A 20 3.49 -21.61 -4.02
N PHE A 21 4.32 -22.61 -4.31
CA PHE A 21 5.66 -22.79 -3.74
C PHE A 21 6.76 -22.40 -4.73
N ASP A 22 6.40 -21.87 -5.89
CA ASP A 22 7.29 -21.53 -7.00
C ASP A 22 8.06 -20.21 -6.83
N GLY A 23 7.97 -19.59 -5.65
CA GLY A 23 8.66 -18.33 -5.32
C GLY A 23 8.13 -17.10 -6.05
N GLN A 24 7.07 -17.22 -6.86
CA GLN A 24 6.49 -16.10 -7.59
C GLN A 24 5.91 -15.06 -6.65
N THR A 25 6.15 -13.78 -6.97
CA THR A 25 5.55 -12.67 -6.23
C THR A 25 4.18 -12.35 -6.82
N TYR A 26 3.20 -12.15 -5.93
CA TYR A 26 1.85 -11.78 -6.31
C TYR A 26 1.53 -10.38 -5.77
N ASP A 27 1.70 -9.37 -6.63
CA ASP A 27 1.75 -7.96 -6.19
C ASP A 27 0.40 -7.24 -6.20
N THR A 28 -0.67 -7.90 -6.66
CA THR A 28 -1.97 -7.25 -6.93
C THR A 28 -2.96 -7.35 -5.77
N LYS A 29 -2.65 -8.15 -4.74
CA LYS A 29 -3.63 -8.51 -3.71
C LYS A 29 -3.24 -7.90 -2.37
N PRO A 30 -4.20 -7.32 -1.64
CA PRO A 30 -3.90 -6.71 -0.35
C PRO A 30 -3.52 -7.80 0.67
N PRO A 31 -2.76 -7.44 1.72
CA PRO A 31 -2.33 -8.37 2.76
C PRO A 31 -3.43 -8.72 3.77
N SER A 32 -4.70 -8.66 3.38
CA SER A 32 -5.85 -8.76 4.29
C SER A 32 -5.89 -10.07 5.08
N LYS A 33 -5.40 -11.18 4.53
CA LYS A 33 -5.35 -12.46 5.26
C LYS A 33 -4.41 -12.41 6.47
N LEU A 34 -3.26 -11.75 6.32
CA LEU A 34 -2.29 -11.56 7.39
C LEU A 34 -2.86 -10.63 8.48
N ILE A 35 -3.46 -9.50 8.07
CA ILE A 35 -4.12 -8.57 9.00
C ILE A 35 -5.24 -9.27 9.79
N ASN A 36 -6.06 -10.10 9.13
CA ASN A 36 -7.13 -10.83 9.79
C ASN A 36 -6.59 -11.86 10.79
N ALA A 37 -5.53 -12.59 10.44
CA ALA A 37 -4.88 -13.54 11.33
C ALA A 37 -4.34 -12.85 12.61
N TRP A 38 -3.71 -11.70 12.46
CA TRP A 38 -3.24 -10.89 13.58
C TRP A 38 -4.37 -10.43 14.51
N HIS A 39 -5.49 -9.93 13.96
CA HIS A 39 -6.65 -9.53 14.77
C HIS A 39 -7.33 -10.72 15.46
N ALA A 40 -7.31 -11.90 14.84
CA ALA A 40 -7.89 -13.11 15.40
C ALA A 40 -7.00 -13.77 16.47
N GLY A 41 -5.74 -13.34 16.61
CA GLY A 41 -4.80 -13.96 17.54
C GLY A 41 -4.30 -15.32 17.06
N THR A 42 -4.23 -15.52 15.74
CA THR A 42 -3.87 -16.79 15.12
C THR A 42 -2.57 -16.65 14.32
N PRO A 43 -1.60 -17.58 14.42
CA PRO A 43 -0.43 -17.58 13.56
C PRO A 43 -0.80 -17.64 12.08
N PHE A 44 -0.01 -16.95 11.26
CA PHE A 44 -0.15 -16.95 9.81
C PHE A 44 1.06 -17.64 9.16
N VAL A 45 0.80 -18.59 8.25
CA VAL A 45 1.81 -19.25 7.41
C VAL A 45 1.54 -18.88 5.97
N GLY A 46 2.41 -18.07 5.38
CA GLY A 46 2.27 -17.49 4.05
C GLY A 46 3.28 -18.00 3.04
N GLY A 47 2.95 -17.83 1.76
CA GLY A 47 3.90 -17.97 0.65
C GLY A 47 4.66 -16.67 0.35
N HIS A 48 5.21 -16.56 -0.85
CA HIS A 48 6.02 -15.42 -1.32
C HIS A 48 5.23 -14.16 -1.73
N ASP A 49 3.94 -14.04 -1.37
CA ASP A 49 3.14 -12.83 -1.66
C ASP A 49 3.86 -11.58 -1.09
N SER A 50 4.20 -10.64 -1.97
CA SER A 50 4.92 -9.41 -1.61
C SER A 50 4.14 -8.55 -0.62
N ALA A 51 2.81 -8.60 -0.69
CA ALA A 51 1.93 -7.88 0.20
C ALA A 51 2.17 -8.23 1.69
N PHE A 52 2.48 -9.49 2.03
CA PHE A 52 2.77 -9.87 3.41
C PHE A 52 4.09 -9.25 3.88
N LYS A 53 5.14 -9.29 3.04
CA LYS A 53 6.45 -8.69 3.33
C LYS A 53 6.42 -7.16 3.45
N GLN A 54 5.44 -6.50 2.85
CA GLN A 54 5.28 -5.04 2.96
C GLN A 54 4.89 -4.58 4.36
N ILE A 55 4.19 -5.43 5.14
CA ILE A 55 3.62 -5.03 6.43
C ILE A 55 4.04 -5.91 7.60
N GLY A 56 4.46 -7.15 7.35
CA GLY A 56 4.88 -8.10 8.36
C GLY A 56 6.38 -8.37 8.31
N THR A 57 6.89 -8.90 9.41
CA THR A 57 8.28 -9.33 9.56
C THR A 57 8.35 -10.86 9.65
N PRO A 58 8.88 -11.54 8.61
CA PRO A 58 8.98 -13.00 8.61
C PRO A 58 9.66 -13.53 9.87
N THR A 59 9.16 -14.64 10.41
CA THR A 59 9.56 -15.32 11.66
C THR A 59 9.30 -14.55 12.96
N GLU A 60 8.97 -13.27 12.88
CA GLU A 60 8.57 -12.46 14.02
C GLU A 60 7.06 -12.46 14.24
N ASP A 61 6.29 -12.07 13.23
CA ASP A 61 4.82 -11.91 13.30
C ASP A 61 4.05 -12.77 12.28
N TYR A 62 4.75 -13.50 11.40
CA TYR A 62 4.22 -14.57 10.53
C TYR A 62 5.34 -15.46 9.99
N TYR A 63 5.01 -16.62 9.42
CA TYR A 63 5.97 -17.47 8.71
C TYR A 63 5.86 -17.32 7.21
N VAL A 64 7.00 -17.38 6.52
CA VAL A 64 7.09 -17.56 5.06
C VAL A 64 7.63 -18.95 4.80
N VAL A 65 6.95 -19.71 3.94
CA VAL A 65 7.37 -21.06 3.53
C VAL A 65 7.43 -21.17 2.02
N THR A 66 8.34 -22.00 1.56
CA THR A 66 8.70 -22.17 0.14
C THR A 66 8.42 -23.57 -0.36
N THR A 67 8.18 -24.53 0.52
CA THR A 67 7.76 -25.89 0.18
C THR A 67 6.61 -26.38 1.04
N GLN A 68 5.97 -27.47 0.60
CA GLN A 68 4.93 -28.12 1.38
C GLN A 68 5.50 -28.73 2.66
N GLU A 69 6.71 -29.28 2.60
CA GLU A 69 7.41 -29.85 3.75
C GLU A 69 7.68 -28.78 4.82
N GLU A 70 8.17 -27.61 4.41
CA GLU A 70 8.39 -26.48 5.31
C GLU A 70 7.07 -26.01 5.96
N ALA A 71 5.97 -25.99 5.20
CA ALA A 71 4.65 -25.66 5.74
C ALA A 71 4.23 -26.66 6.83
N CYS A 72 4.39 -27.96 6.57
CA CYS A 72 4.10 -29.02 7.53
C CYS A 72 4.99 -28.92 8.78
N ASP A 73 6.28 -28.64 8.62
CA ASP A 73 7.24 -28.53 9.71
C ASP A 73 6.90 -27.34 10.63
N VAL A 74 6.59 -26.18 10.05
CA VAL A 74 6.16 -24.99 10.80
C VAL A 74 4.88 -25.26 11.57
N ILE A 75 3.89 -25.92 10.95
CA ILE A 75 2.62 -26.27 11.61
C ILE A 75 2.87 -27.24 12.77
N ALA A 76 3.67 -28.28 12.54
CA ALA A 76 3.99 -29.28 13.54
C ALA A 76 4.78 -28.69 14.72
N ASP A 77 5.69 -27.76 14.44
CA ASP A 77 6.44 -27.03 15.46
C ASP A 77 5.53 -26.11 16.29
N LEU A 78 4.65 -25.33 15.64
CA LEU A 78 3.67 -24.50 16.33
C LEU A 78 2.71 -25.32 17.21
N ALA A 79 2.33 -26.53 16.78
CA ALA A 79 1.48 -27.43 17.55
C ALA A 79 2.18 -27.99 18.80
N ARG A 80 3.50 -28.18 18.76
CA ARG A 80 4.29 -28.75 19.87
C ARG A 80 4.89 -27.68 20.79
N ASN A 81 5.16 -26.49 20.25
CA ASN A 81 5.87 -25.43 20.94
C ASN A 81 4.93 -24.27 21.30
N THR A 82 4.26 -24.40 22.45
CA THR A 82 3.31 -23.40 22.96
C THR A 82 3.96 -22.04 23.21
N SER A 83 5.24 -22.00 23.57
CA SER A 83 5.96 -20.75 23.80
C SER A 83 6.16 -19.96 22.51
N GLN A 84 6.47 -20.65 21.41
CA GLN A 84 6.65 -20.06 20.10
C GLN A 84 5.32 -19.62 19.50
N TYR A 85 4.27 -20.43 19.67
CA TYR A 85 2.91 -20.05 19.33
C TYR A 85 2.50 -18.74 20.03
N ALA A 86 2.65 -18.67 21.35
CA ALA A 86 2.31 -17.47 22.12
C ALA A 86 3.13 -16.25 21.68
N ARG A 87 4.43 -16.44 21.39
CA ARG A 87 5.31 -15.37 20.92
C ARG A 87 4.83 -14.77 19.60
N ILE A 88 4.55 -15.59 18.59
CA ILE A 88 4.16 -15.08 17.27
C ILE A 88 2.77 -14.43 17.30
N VAL A 89 1.85 -14.98 18.10
CA VAL A 89 0.53 -14.37 18.34
C VAL A 89 0.66 -13.00 18.97
N GLN A 90 1.51 -12.86 20.00
CA GLN A 90 1.73 -11.57 20.66
C GLN A 90 2.31 -10.53 19.70
N LYS A 91 3.30 -10.93 18.89
CA LYS A 91 3.87 -10.07 17.83
C LYS A 91 2.83 -9.66 16.79
N GLY A 92 1.96 -10.59 16.39
CA GLY A 92 0.82 -10.31 15.52
C GLY A 92 -0.13 -9.28 16.12
N PHE A 93 -0.50 -9.41 17.40
CA PHE A 93 -1.35 -8.42 18.07
C PHE A 93 -0.72 -7.03 18.11
N ASP A 94 0.61 -6.94 18.28
CA ASP A 94 1.30 -5.66 18.24
C ASP A 94 1.21 -5.00 16.86
N GLN A 95 1.31 -5.77 15.78
CA GLN A 95 1.06 -5.27 14.43
C GLN A 95 -0.41 -4.88 14.22
N ALA A 96 -1.35 -5.70 14.70
CA ALA A 96 -2.79 -5.52 14.52
C ALA A 96 -3.28 -4.12 14.96
N LYS A 97 -2.67 -3.57 16.01
CA LYS A 97 -2.97 -2.21 16.53
C LYS A 97 -2.89 -1.15 15.44
N GLN A 98 -1.88 -1.24 14.56
CA GLN A 98 -1.68 -0.32 13.44
C GLN A 98 -2.72 -0.48 12.33
N TYR A 99 -3.43 -1.61 12.28
CA TYR A 99 -4.45 -1.94 11.28
C TYR A 99 -5.84 -2.06 11.89
N SER A 100 -6.06 -1.46 13.06
CA SER A 100 -7.39 -1.33 13.64
C SER A 100 -8.25 -0.37 12.81
N ARG A 101 -9.58 -0.52 12.89
CA ARG A 101 -10.55 0.40 12.26
C ARG A 101 -10.27 1.85 12.65
N HIS A 102 -9.98 2.08 13.93
CA HIS A 102 -9.64 3.39 14.46
C HIS A 102 -8.35 3.94 13.85
N ALA A 103 -7.26 3.16 13.85
CA ALA A 103 -5.98 3.59 13.28
C ALA A 103 -6.09 3.88 11.77
N ILE A 104 -6.82 3.07 11.02
CA ILE A 104 -7.07 3.29 9.59
C ILE A 104 -7.89 4.58 9.38
N ALA A 105 -8.98 4.76 10.14
CA ALA A 105 -9.80 5.97 10.05
C ALA A 105 -8.99 7.23 10.39
N GLN A 106 -8.15 7.16 11.42
CA GLN A 106 -7.29 8.28 11.81
C GLN A 106 -6.31 8.64 10.69
N ARG A 107 -5.66 7.66 10.05
CA ARG A 107 -4.79 7.92 8.89
C ARG A 107 -5.52 8.63 7.75
N TRP A 108 -6.77 8.26 7.48
CA TRP A 108 -7.60 8.96 6.49
C TRP A 108 -7.90 10.39 6.90
N VAL A 109 -8.26 10.61 8.16
CA VAL A 109 -8.49 11.96 8.71
C VAL A 109 -7.23 12.81 8.57
N ASP A 110 -6.07 12.29 8.97
CA ASP A 110 -4.79 13.00 8.90
C ASP A 110 -4.39 13.33 7.45
N LEU A 111 -4.59 12.39 6.53
CA LEU A 111 -4.33 12.59 5.11
C LEU A 111 -5.23 13.68 4.52
N LEU A 112 -6.53 13.61 4.79
CA LEU A 112 -7.53 14.53 4.26
C LEU A 112 -7.37 15.95 4.83
N LYS A 113 -7.21 16.06 6.15
CA LYS A 113 -7.08 17.34 6.86
C LYS A 113 -5.67 17.94 6.82
N GLY A 114 -4.66 17.16 6.47
CA GLY A 114 -3.29 17.63 6.37
C GLY A 114 -2.92 17.95 4.91
N PRO A 115 -2.14 17.07 4.26
CA PRO A 115 -1.53 17.36 2.97
C PRO A 115 -2.54 17.57 1.83
N ILE A 116 -3.75 17.01 1.91
CA ILE A 116 -4.78 17.23 0.90
C ILE A 116 -5.42 18.61 1.08
N ASP A 117 -5.89 18.95 2.28
CA ASP A 117 -6.51 20.26 2.56
C ASP A 117 -5.57 21.44 2.24
N ILE A 118 -4.28 21.31 2.59
CA ILE A 118 -3.27 22.31 2.26
C ILE A 118 -3.17 22.53 0.74
N ARG A 119 -3.03 21.44 -0.03
CA ARG A 119 -2.89 21.53 -1.49
C ARG A 119 -4.17 22.04 -2.15
N TYR A 120 -5.33 21.63 -1.64
CA TYR A 120 -6.62 22.08 -2.11
C TYR A 120 -6.81 23.60 -1.88
N SER A 121 -6.48 24.09 -0.69
CA SER A 121 -6.50 25.52 -0.36
C SER A 121 -5.54 26.36 -1.22
N GLN A 122 -4.36 25.82 -1.54
CA GLN A 122 -3.42 26.50 -2.46
C GLN A 122 -3.96 26.55 -3.89
N TRP A 123 -4.57 25.46 -4.35
CA TRP A 123 -5.16 25.36 -5.68
C TRP A 123 -6.32 26.35 -5.86
N THR A 124 -7.23 26.43 -4.88
CA THR A 124 -8.36 27.37 -4.90
C THR A 124 -7.91 28.84 -4.91
N LYS A 125 -6.91 29.19 -4.08
CA LYS A 125 -6.34 30.55 -4.02
C LYS A 125 -5.66 31.00 -5.31
N ARG A 126 -5.12 30.07 -6.12
CA ARG A 126 -4.50 30.41 -7.40
C ARG A 126 -5.52 30.83 -8.46
N GLY A 127 -6.80 30.46 -8.31
CA GLY A 127 -7.85 30.74 -9.28
C GLY A 127 -7.71 29.93 -10.57
N VAL A 128 -8.80 29.34 -11.04
CA VAL A 128 -8.85 28.45 -12.22
C VAL A 128 -8.26 29.13 -13.47
N CYS A 129 -8.51 30.44 -13.65
CA CYS A 129 -8.00 31.22 -14.77
C CYS A 129 -6.48 31.43 -14.73
N ALA A 130 -5.84 31.59 -13.56
CA ALA A 130 -4.40 31.80 -13.52
C ALA A 130 -3.64 30.50 -13.84
N SER A 131 -4.15 29.35 -13.39
CA SER A 131 -3.56 28.05 -13.74
C SER A 131 -3.73 27.69 -15.21
N TRP A 132 -4.87 28.03 -15.83
CA TRP A 132 -5.10 27.79 -17.25
C TRP A 132 -4.27 28.73 -18.13
N HIS A 133 -4.24 30.03 -17.82
CA HIS A 133 -3.37 30.99 -18.53
C HIS A 133 -1.89 30.66 -18.35
N ALA A 134 -1.44 30.25 -17.15
CA ALA A 134 -0.06 29.83 -16.95
C ALA A 134 0.29 28.56 -17.74
N ALA A 135 -0.59 27.56 -17.76
CA ALA A 135 -0.39 26.33 -18.53
C ALA A 135 -0.39 26.57 -20.05
N VAL A 136 -1.32 27.40 -20.54
CA VAL A 136 -1.38 27.79 -21.95
C VAL A 136 -0.18 28.66 -22.33
N ASN A 137 0.18 29.67 -21.53
CA ASN A 137 1.36 30.50 -21.81
C ASN A 137 2.65 29.68 -21.78
N ALA A 138 2.80 28.72 -20.87
CA ALA A 138 3.95 27.82 -20.85
C ALA A 138 4.01 26.94 -22.11
N LYS A 139 2.87 26.38 -22.54
CA LYS A 139 2.77 25.54 -23.74
C LYS A 139 3.11 26.29 -25.03
N TYR A 140 2.78 27.57 -25.11
CA TYR A 140 2.99 28.40 -26.31
C TYR A 140 4.15 29.41 -26.20
N ALA A 141 4.94 29.36 -25.12
CA ALA A 141 6.06 30.27 -24.89
C ALA A 141 7.08 30.22 -26.04
N TYR A 142 7.45 29.00 -26.45
CA TYR A 142 8.38 28.76 -27.54
C TYR A 142 7.86 29.30 -28.89
N ALA A 143 6.58 29.03 -29.20
CA ALA A 143 5.95 29.49 -30.44
C ALA A 143 5.88 31.03 -30.55
N ARG A 144 5.61 31.73 -29.44
CA ARG A 144 5.66 33.22 -29.42
C ARG A 144 7.06 33.75 -29.63
N GLN A 145 8.07 33.09 -29.07
CA GLN A 145 9.46 33.52 -29.18
C GLN A 145 9.98 33.38 -30.63
N GLU A 146 9.64 32.27 -31.29
CA GLU A 146 9.98 32.05 -32.71
C GLU A 146 9.19 32.95 -33.66
N LEU A 147 7.87 33.12 -33.46
CA LEU A 147 7.10 34.08 -34.25
C LEU A 147 7.64 35.51 -34.13
N GLY A 148 8.00 35.95 -32.92
CA GLY A 148 8.62 37.25 -32.70
C GLY A 148 10.03 37.38 -33.31
N ARG A 149 10.77 36.28 -33.45
CA ARG A 149 12.07 36.24 -34.13
C ARG A 149 11.91 36.36 -35.66
N LEU A 150 10.97 35.61 -36.23
CA LEU A 150 10.63 35.65 -37.65
C LEU A 150 10.09 37.01 -38.08
N TRP A 151 9.21 37.63 -37.29
CA TRP A 151 8.68 38.97 -37.57
C TRP A 151 9.77 40.05 -37.58
N ARG A 152 10.77 39.94 -36.70
CA ARG A 152 11.94 40.84 -36.67
C ARG A 152 12.87 40.65 -37.87
N HIS A 153 12.98 39.43 -38.41
CA HIS A 153 13.72 39.19 -39.65
C HIS A 153 13.00 39.78 -40.87
N LEU A 154 11.69 39.58 -40.97
CA LEU A 154 10.87 40.14 -42.06
C LEU A 154 10.90 41.67 -42.11
N LYS A 155 10.88 42.33 -40.95
CA LYS A 155 11.02 43.80 -40.87
C LYS A 155 12.41 44.29 -41.28
N LYS A 156 13.47 43.52 -41.03
CA LYS A 156 14.83 43.87 -41.45
C LYS A 156 15.04 43.68 -42.95
N SER A 157 14.41 42.67 -43.57
CA SER A 157 14.52 42.42 -45.02
C SER A 157 13.72 43.39 -45.89
N GLN A 158 12.73 44.09 -45.33
CA GLN A 158 11.95 45.12 -46.06
C GLN A 158 12.53 46.54 -45.91
N ALA A 159 13.57 46.72 -45.10
CA ALA A 159 14.25 47.99 -44.88
C ALA A 159 15.62 48.07 -45.58
N SER A 160 15.86 47.20 -46.56
CA SER A 160 17.05 47.15 -47.43
C SER A 160 16.64 47.29 -48.89
#